data_AF-A0A1X0XPR4-F1
#
_entry.id   AF-A0A1X0XPR4-F1
#
_cell.length_a   1.000
_cell.length_b   1.000
_cell.length_c   1.000
_cell.angle_alpha   90.00
_cell.angle_beta   90.00
_cell.angle_gamma   90.00
#
_symmetry.space_group_name_H-M   'P 1'
#
loop_
_entity.id
_entity.type
_entity.pdbx_description
1 polymer ?
#
loop_
_entity_poly.entity_id
_entity_poly.type
_entity_poly.pdbx_seq_one_letter_code
_entity_poly.pdbx_strand_id
1 'polypeptide(L)'
;MVKKKGRDLRTKRHIKVDDAAAVIAAFQWWANRPPARNPATQWAQDVAGMIFEKWSDSPVVLRVDDEFAGALINAKTDVELVPDWLTRFPFDAVAYSLATPLSLHDGRRMCHYLGMVVAGTVSQYRNLTGSGPTPAVGNMKLRGADGRGVLTGYTNIPAAQGVRCMWVYKEEGDPTPQVQSVTFPLRGDLAAATTLADLVRVQIQGAHEAGNSNGEELPVLIPLSLSLLLYSAAGDPEIDWPPAEQISRPQQIRRAEIGNLGWRTGAALRQYRRQAGERTGDVGIAGWRLPPHIRIAHWHRVRVAERDESGNVTGNRLGAEGIDWHYELRWYPPTPVNADGGIAPAVRDLNLGRSCSPINDANLR
;
A
#
# COMPACT_ATOMS: atom_id res chain seq x y z
N MET A 1 -59.43 0.77 10.61
CA MET A 1 -58.16 1.22 11.23
C MET A 1 -57.00 0.59 10.46
N VAL A 2 -56.48 1.31 9.45
CA VAL A 2 -55.47 0.78 8.53
C VAL A 2 -54.08 0.98 9.14
N LYS A 3 -53.39 -0.11 9.50
CA LYS A 3 -52.03 -0.06 10.06
C LYS A 3 -51.03 0.37 8.98
N LYS A 4 -50.32 1.47 9.26
CA LYS A 4 -49.22 2.04 8.46
C LYS A 4 -48.15 1.00 8.11
N LYS A 5 -48.15 0.55 6.86
CA LYS A 5 -47.12 -0.29 6.22
C LYS A 5 -45.92 0.54 5.71
N GLY A 6 -45.62 1.66 6.37
CA GLY A 6 -44.76 2.73 5.84
C GLY A 6 -43.52 3.06 6.66
N ARG A 7 -43.12 2.22 7.63
CA ARG A 7 -42.00 2.51 8.54
C ARG A 7 -40.78 1.58 8.43
N ASP A 8 -40.84 0.53 7.61
CA ASP A 8 -39.72 -0.41 7.41
C ASP A 8 -38.83 -0.11 6.19
N LEU A 9 -39.14 0.94 5.42
CA LEU A 9 -38.22 1.48 4.43
C LEU A 9 -37.28 2.48 5.11
N ARG A 10 -36.47 2.02 6.07
CA ARG A 10 -35.18 2.68 6.33
C ARG A 10 -34.41 2.55 5.03
N THR A 11 -34.38 3.64 4.28
CA THR A 11 -33.63 3.86 3.04
C THR A 11 -32.31 3.08 3.09
N LYS A 12 -32.17 2.06 2.24
CA LYS A 12 -30.88 1.40 2.01
C LYS A 12 -29.92 2.50 1.57
N ARG A 13 -29.06 2.97 2.47
CA ARG A 13 -28.08 4.01 2.16
C ARG A 13 -27.10 3.39 1.18
N HIS A 14 -27.11 3.85 -0.07
CA HIS A 14 -26.12 3.43 -1.04
C HIS A 14 -24.75 3.96 -0.65
N ILE A 15 -23.75 3.09 -0.65
CA ILE A 15 -22.34 3.42 -0.44
C ILE A 15 -21.83 4.07 -1.73
N LYS A 16 -21.42 5.32 -1.64
CA LYS A 16 -20.70 6.01 -2.72
C LYS A 16 -19.24 5.56 -2.70
N VAL A 17 -18.71 5.31 -3.89
CA VAL A 17 -17.36 4.77 -4.12
C VAL A 17 -16.62 5.67 -5.11
N ASP A 18 -16.79 6.98 -4.94
CA ASP A 18 -16.22 8.01 -5.82
C ASP A 18 -14.68 8.00 -5.77
N ASP A 19 -14.10 7.62 -4.62
CA ASP A 19 -12.67 7.41 -4.43
C ASP A 19 -12.12 6.31 -5.37
N ALA A 20 -12.71 5.11 -5.30
CA ALA A 20 -12.36 3.98 -6.16
C ALA A 20 -12.56 4.31 -7.64
N ALA A 21 -13.67 4.96 -7.98
CA ALA A 21 -13.95 5.36 -9.36
C ALA A 21 -12.94 6.39 -9.87
N ALA A 22 -12.50 7.34 -9.03
CA ALA A 22 -11.51 8.34 -9.42
C ALA A 22 -10.14 7.73 -9.73
N VAL A 23 -9.68 6.76 -8.93
CA VAL A 23 -8.41 6.04 -9.17
C VAL A 23 -8.47 5.30 -10.50
N ILE A 24 -9.51 4.49 -10.71
CA ILE A 24 -9.65 3.70 -11.93
C ILE A 24 -9.87 4.58 -13.16
N ALA A 25 -10.68 5.64 -13.07
CA ALA A 25 -10.89 6.56 -14.18
C ALA A 25 -9.59 7.27 -14.60
N ALA A 26 -8.79 7.72 -13.63
CA ALA A 26 -7.50 8.34 -13.89
C ALA A 26 -6.49 7.35 -14.51
N PHE A 27 -6.48 6.11 -14.04
CA PHE A 27 -5.62 5.07 -14.58
C PHE A 27 -6.04 4.65 -16.00
N GLN A 28 -7.34 4.48 -16.22
CA GLN A 28 -7.92 4.24 -17.53
C GLN A 28 -7.64 5.39 -18.49
N TRP A 29 -7.65 6.63 -18.01
CA TRP A 29 -7.27 7.78 -18.82
C TRP A 29 -5.83 7.65 -19.31
N TRP A 30 -4.87 7.33 -18.44
CA TRP A 30 -3.47 7.08 -18.82
C TRP A 30 -3.32 5.95 -19.82
N ALA A 31 -3.99 4.82 -19.59
CA ALA A 31 -3.94 3.65 -20.46
C ALA A 31 -4.48 3.94 -21.89
N ASN A 32 -5.47 4.83 -22.01
CA ASN A 32 -6.16 5.11 -23.28
C ASN A 32 -5.76 6.43 -23.95
N ARG A 33 -4.71 7.12 -23.48
CA ARG A 33 -4.24 8.35 -24.15
C ARG A 33 -3.76 8.05 -25.56
N PRO A 34 -3.74 9.03 -26.47
CA PRO A 34 -2.92 8.94 -27.67
C PRO A 34 -1.44 8.74 -27.31
N PRO A 35 -0.65 8.01 -28.12
CA PRO A 35 0.77 7.80 -27.87
C PRO A 35 1.50 9.12 -27.62
N ALA A 36 2.23 9.19 -26.51
CA ALA A 36 3.01 10.36 -26.15
C ALA A 36 4.26 10.48 -27.05
N ARG A 37 4.54 11.70 -27.52
CA ARG A 37 5.75 11.99 -28.30
C ARG A 37 7.03 11.94 -27.45
N ASN A 38 6.91 12.12 -26.14
CA ASN A 38 8.03 12.08 -25.19
C ASN A 38 8.22 10.64 -24.69
N PRO A 39 9.42 10.03 -24.84
CA PRO A 39 9.72 8.69 -24.35
C PRO A 39 9.42 8.47 -22.85
N ALA A 40 9.66 9.48 -22.01
CA ALA A 40 9.41 9.37 -20.57
C ALA A 40 7.90 9.22 -20.26
N THR A 41 7.07 9.95 -21.00
CA THR A 41 5.61 9.89 -20.88
C THR A 41 5.05 8.62 -21.54
N GLN A 42 5.63 8.21 -22.66
CA GLN A 42 5.23 6.99 -23.38
C GLN A 42 5.41 5.75 -22.50
N TRP A 43 6.53 5.66 -21.78
CA TRP A 43 6.75 4.57 -20.84
C TRP A 43 5.64 4.47 -19.79
N ALA A 44 5.27 5.60 -19.17
CA ALA A 44 4.24 5.61 -18.12
C ALA A 44 2.88 5.17 -18.67
N GLN A 45 2.57 5.58 -19.91
CA GLN A 45 1.39 5.16 -20.64
C GLN A 45 1.39 3.65 -20.95
N ASP A 46 2.50 3.10 -21.45
CA ASP A 46 2.62 1.68 -21.77
C ASP A 46 2.45 0.82 -20.50
N VAL A 47 3.09 1.23 -19.41
CA VAL A 47 2.96 0.58 -18.10
C VAL A 47 1.53 0.65 -17.57
N ALA A 48 0.88 1.81 -17.68
CA ALA A 48 -0.52 1.96 -17.29
C ALA A 48 -1.44 1.04 -18.09
N GLY A 49 -1.22 0.94 -19.41
CA GLY A 49 -1.96 0.02 -20.29
C GLY A 49 -1.82 -1.45 -19.85
N MET A 50 -0.59 -1.92 -19.66
CA MET A 50 -0.32 -3.32 -19.28
C MET A 50 -0.88 -3.68 -17.90
N ILE A 51 -0.76 -2.79 -16.91
CA ILE A 51 -1.34 -3.02 -15.57
C ILE A 51 -2.86 -2.96 -15.63
N PHE A 52 -3.43 -2.05 -16.42
CA PHE A 52 -4.88 -1.90 -16.53
C PHE A 52 -5.52 -3.12 -17.19
N GLU A 53 -4.85 -3.73 -18.17
CA GLU A 53 -5.26 -5.01 -18.75
C GLU A 53 -5.36 -6.10 -17.66
N LYS A 54 -4.30 -6.28 -16.86
CA LYS A 54 -4.29 -7.27 -15.76
C LYS A 54 -5.36 -7.01 -14.71
N TRP A 55 -5.58 -5.75 -14.34
CA TRP A 55 -6.65 -5.39 -13.42
C TRP A 55 -8.04 -5.60 -14.03
N SER A 56 -8.22 -5.35 -15.33
CA SER A 56 -9.53 -5.50 -16.00
C SER A 56 -9.99 -6.96 -16.10
N ASP A 57 -9.06 -7.91 -16.11
CA ASP A 57 -9.36 -9.35 -16.11
C ASP A 57 -9.96 -9.82 -14.77
N SER A 58 -9.55 -9.21 -13.65
CA SER A 58 -10.04 -9.50 -12.29
C SER A 58 -10.18 -8.20 -11.48
N PRO A 59 -11.23 -7.40 -11.74
CA PRO A 59 -11.31 -6.03 -11.25
C PRO A 59 -11.67 -5.99 -9.77
N VAL A 60 -10.66 -5.79 -8.92
CA VAL A 60 -10.83 -5.61 -7.47
C VAL A 60 -10.34 -4.24 -7.04
N VAL A 61 -11.12 -3.51 -6.24
CA VAL A 61 -10.69 -2.27 -5.58
C VAL A 61 -10.90 -2.38 -4.07
N LEU A 62 -9.82 -2.18 -3.32
CA LEU A 62 -9.81 -2.14 -1.86
C LEU A 62 -9.74 -0.69 -1.39
N ARG A 63 -10.83 -0.23 -0.77
CA ARG A 63 -10.95 1.11 -0.21
C ARG A 63 -10.29 1.10 1.17
N VAL A 64 -9.17 1.78 1.28
CA VAL A 64 -8.35 1.78 2.49
C VAL A 64 -8.88 2.82 3.48
N ASP A 65 -9.07 2.42 4.73
CA ASP A 65 -9.40 3.34 5.80
C ASP A 65 -8.21 4.26 6.13
N ASP A 66 -8.44 5.57 6.25
CA ASP A 66 -7.39 6.59 6.43
C ASP A 66 -6.55 6.37 7.70
N GLU A 67 -7.19 5.94 8.79
CA GLU A 67 -6.51 5.73 10.08
C GLU A 67 -5.71 4.44 10.08
N PHE A 68 -6.22 3.44 9.36
CA PHE A 68 -5.49 2.21 9.09
C PHE A 68 -4.27 2.48 8.20
N ALA A 69 -4.41 3.24 7.12
CA ALA A 69 -3.30 3.64 6.24
C ALA A 69 -2.22 4.41 7.03
N GLY A 70 -2.63 5.36 7.89
CA GLY A 70 -1.73 6.07 8.78
C GLY A 70 -0.99 5.15 9.76
N ALA A 71 -1.65 4.13 10.29
CA ALA A 71 -1.01 3.15 11.16
C ALA A 71 -0.02 2.24 10.41
N LEU A 72 -0.31 1.88 9.15
CA LEU A 72 0.60 1.11 8.30
C LEU A 72 1.87 1.90 7.95
N ILE A 73 1.74 3.18 7.59
CA ILE A 73 2.89 4.07 7.30
C ILE A 73 3.86 4.12 8.49
N ASN A 74 3.32 4.15 9.71
CA ASN A 74 4.08 4.26 10.94
C ASN A 74 4.53 2.90 11.52
N ALA A 75 4.21 1.79 10.87
CA ALA A 75 4.52 0.47 11.40
C ALA A 75 6.03 0.21 11.38
N LYS A 76 6.56 -0.41 12.44
CA LYS A 76 7.95 -0.89 12.43
C LYS A 76 8.12 -2.00 11.40
N THR A 77 9.14 -1.87 10.56
CA THR A 77 9.48 -2.79 9.46
C THR A 77 10.78 -3.57 9.70
N ASP A 78 11.30 -3.58 10.94
CA ASP A 78 12.48 -4.37 11.30
C ASP A 78 12.11 -5.85 11.48
N VAL A 79 11.83 -6.51 10.36
CA VAL A 79 11.45 -7.92 10.27
C VAL A 79 11.95 -8.49 8.95
N GLU A 80 12.34 -9.76 8.97
CA GLU A 80 12.75 -10.49 7.78
C GLU A 80 11.61 -10.59 6.76
N LEU A 81 11.96 -10.38 5.49
CA LEU A 81 11.01 -10.48 4.37
C LEU A 81 10.60 -11.94 4.19
N VAL A 82 9.35 -12.17 3.78
CA VAL A 82 8.85 -13.51 3.43
C VAL A 82 8.30 -13.49 2.00
N PRO A 83 9.13 -13.59 0.94
CA PRO A 83 8.70 -13.38 -0.45
C PRO A 83 7.66 -14.38 -0.98
N ASP A 84 7.39 -15.46 -0.25
CA ASP A 84 6.32 -16.42 -0.57
C ASP A 84 4.91 -15.80 -0.46
N TRP A 85 4.78 -14.59 0.11
CA TRP A 85 3.49 -13.92 0.22
C TRP A 85 2.87 -13.65 -1.15
N LEU A 86 3.69 -13.45 -2.20
CA LEU A 86 3.19 -13.26 -3.56
C LEU A 86 2.31 -14.43 -3.99
N THR A 87 2.77 -15.67 -3.80
CA THR A 87 2.03 -16.89 -4.17
C THR A 87 0.72 -17.06 -3.39
N ARG A 88 0.60 -16.42 -2.22
CA ARG A 88 -0.59 -16.45 -1.37
C ARG A 88 -1.48 -15.22 -1.57
N PHE A 89 -1.09 -14.31 -2.45
CA PHE A 89 -1.83 -13.08 -2.66
C PHE A 89 -3.20 -13.41 -3.27
N PRO A 90 -4.32 -12.91 -2.72
CA PRO A 90 -5.65 -13.37 -3.09
C PRO A 90 -6.18 -12.82 -4.42
N PHE A 91 -5.44 -11.93 -5.09
CA PHE A 91 -5.89 -11.25 -6.30
C PHE A 91 -4.85 -11.33 -7.42
N ASP A 92 -5.28 -11.49 -8.68
CA ASP A 92 -4.37 -11.47 -9.82
C ASP A 92 -3.75 -10.08 -10.05
N ALA A 93 -4.55 -9.04 -9.83
CA ALA A 93 -4.18 -7.64 -9.79
C ALA A 93 -5.17 -6.92 -8.87
N VAL A 94 -4.78 -5.79 -8.30
CA VAL A 94 -5.62 -5.10 -7.31
C VAL A 94 -5.42 -3.59 -7.40
N ALA A 95 -6.48 -2.83 -7.15
CA ALA A 95 -6.39 -1.41 -6.91
C ALA A 95 -6.66 -1.09 -5.43
N TYR A 96 -5.98 -0.07 -4.92
CA TYR A 96 -6.25 0.49 -3.60
C TYR A 96 -6.69 1.95 -3.79
N SER A 97 -7.78 2.35 -3.15
CA SER A 97 -8.22 3.75 -3.13
C SER A 97 -8.18 4.33 -1.74
N LEU A 98 -7.88 5.62 -1.65
CA LEU A 98 -7.89 6.39 -0.42
C LEU A 98 -9.13 7.28 -0.42
N ALA A 99 -9.91 7.22 0.65
CA ALA A 99 -11.07 8.09 0.80
C ALA A 99 -10.63 9.56 0.90
N THR A 100 -9.55 9.81 1.65
CA THR A 100 -8.87 11.10 1.71
C THR A 100 -7.51 11.01 1.00
N PRO A 101 -7.26 11.82 -0.05
CA PRO A 101 -5.96 11.81 -0.72
C PRO A 101 -4.79 12.12 0.22
N LEU A 102 -3.67 11.42 0.05
CA LEU A 102 -2.42 11.77 0.74
C LEU A 102 -1.77 12.96 0.05
N SER A 103 -1.64 14.07 0.75
CA SER A 103 -0.97 15.27 0.24
C SER A 103 0.51 15.23 0.61
N LEU A 104 1.38 15.06 -0.38
CA LEU A 104 2.82 14.90 -0.21
C LEU A 104 3.56 15.83 -1.17
N HIS A 105 4.70 16.37 -0.76
CA HIS A 105 5.52 17.23 -1.60
C HIS A 105 6.54 16.38 -2.38
N ASP A 106 6.55 16.48 -3.72
CA ASP A 106 7.45 15.70 -4.60
C ASP A 106 8.88 16.27 -4.72
N GLY A 107 9.17 17.29 -3.91
CA GLY A 107 10.40 18.08 -3.96
C GLY A 107 10.27 19.33 -4.82
N ARG A 108 9.18 19.48 -5.59
CA ARG A 108 8.89 20.67 -6.42
C ARG A 108 7.50 21.24 -6.19
N ARG A 109 6.51 20.40 -5.89
CA ARG A 109 5.09 20.75 -5.83
C ARG A 109 4.35 19.85 -4.86
N MET A 110 3.17 20.30 -4.45
CA MET A 110 2.23 19.50 -3.69
C MET A 110 1.48 18.54 -4.61
N CYS A 111 1.44 17.27 -4.22
CA CYS A 111 0.78 16.19 -4.95
C CYS A 111 -0.24 15.48 -4.05
N HIS A 112 -1.46 15.28 -4.57
CA HIS A 112 -2.56 14.62 -3.89
C HIS A 112 -2.74 13.19 -4.44
N TYR A 113 -2.20 12.22 -3.73
CA TYR A 113 -2.23 10.80 -4.08
C TYR A 113 -3.59 10.19 -3.75
N LEU A 114 -4.27 9.66 -4.77
CA LEU A 114 -5.64 9.13 -4.66
C LEU A 114 -5.67 7.63 -4.33
N GLY A 115 -4.62 6.91 -4.71
CA GLY A 115 -4.57 5.46 -4.62
C GLY A 115 -3.58 4.87 -5.62
N MET A 116 -3.57 3.55 -5.75
CA MET A 116 -2.65 2.84 -6.65
C MET A 116 -3.31 1.63 -7.32
N VAL A 117 -2.79 1.24 -8.48
CA VAL A 117 -3.10 -0.02 -9.16
C VAL A 117 -1.84 -0.89 -9.19
N VAL A 118 -1.98 -2.17 -8.88
CA VAL A 118 -0.87 -3.10 -8.69
C VAL A 118 -1.03 -4.32 -9.59
N ALA A 119 0.06 -4.70 -10.25
CA ALA A 119 0.19 -5.98 -10.95
C ALA A 119 1.54 -6.64 -10.67
N GLY A 120 1.60 -7.94 -10.93
CA GLY A 120 2.83 -8.73 -10.87
C GLY A 120 3.81 -8.38 -11.98
N THR A 121 5.11 -8.47 -11.67
CA THR A 121 6.19 -8.28 -12.65
C THR A 121 7.06 -9.52 -12.78
N VAL A 122 7.60 -9.73 -13.98
CA VAL A 122 8.58 -10.78 -14.31
C VAL A 122 9.72 -10.20 -15.13
N SER A 123 10.93 -10.68 -14.88
CA SER A 123 12.11 -10.37 -15.68
C SER A 123 12.09 -11.15 -16.99
N GLN A 124 12.14 -10.44 -18.12
CA GLN A 124 12.29 -11.00 -19.46
C GLN A 124 13.68 -10.69 -20.00
N TYR A 125 14.53 -11.71 -20.09
CA TYR A 125 15.86 -11.56 -20.66
C TYR A 125 15.77 -11.57 -22.20
N ARG A 126 16.22 -10.51 -22.86
CA ARG A 126 16.30 -10.43 -24.33
C ARG A 126 17.73 -10.13 -24.78
N ASN A 127 18.14 -10.78 -25.87
CA ASN A 127 19.38 -10.43 -26.57
C ASN A 127 19.17 -9.08 -27.27
N LEU A 128 19.96 -8.07 -26.92
CA LEU A 128 19.86 -6.71 -27.49
C LEU A 128 20.67 -6.54 -28.78
N THR A 129 21.05 -7.63 -29.45
CA THR A 129 21.96 -7.63 -30.61
C THR A 129 21.31 -7.26 -31.96
N GLY A 130 20.04 -6.81 -31.97
CA GLY A 130 19.32 -6.44 -33.20
C GLY A 130 18.89 -4.98 -33.24
N SER A 131 18.95 -4.36 -34.43
CA SER A 131 18.51 -3.00 -34.77
C SER A 131 16.98 -2.82 -34.73
N GLY A 132 16.33 -3.34 -33.70
CA GLY A 132 14.91 -3.12 -33.43
C GLY A 132 14.69 -1.81 -32.67
N PRO A 133 13.45 -1.27 -32.66
CA PRO A 133 13.14 -0.06 -31.89
C PRO A 133 13.54 -0.25 -30.43
N THR A 134 14.31 0.71 -29.91
CA THR A 134 14.77 0.74 -28.52
C THR A 134 13.55 0.70 -27.60
N PRO A 135 13.37 -0.35 -26.77
CA PRO A 135 12.22 -0.41 -25.87
C PRO A 135 12.28 0.76 -24.88
N ALA A 136 11.11 1.33 -24.57
CA ALA A 136 10.96 2.53 -23.77
C ALA A 136 11.74 2.44 -22.44
N VAL A 137 12.50 3.50 -22.18
CA VAL A 137 13.31 3.74 -20.97
C VAL A 137 12.40 3.58 -19.76
N GLY A 138 12.65 2.54 -18.94
CA GLY A 138 11.86 2.20 -17.76
C GLY A 138 11.44 0.72 -17.69
N ASN A 139 11.57 -0.03 -18.79
CA ASN A 139 11.53 -1.50 -18.76
C ASN A 139 12.91 -2.14 -18.61
N MET A 140 14.00 -1.41 -18.86
CA MET A 140 15.35 -1.97 -18.90
C MET A 140 16.08 -1.77 -17.56
N LYS A 141 16.37 -2.86 -16.85
CA LYS A 141 17.41 -2.86 -15.81
C LYS A 141 18.62 -3.63 -16.34
N LEU A 142 19.70 -2.89 -16.55
CA LEU A 142 21.07 -3.33 -16.83
C LEU A 142 21.31 -4.06 -18.16
N ARG A 143 22.33 -3.57 -18.88
CA ARG A 143 23.05 -4.29 -19.93
C ARG A 143 24.03 -5.21 -19.21
N GLY A 144 23.81 -6.51 -19.25
CA GLY A 144 24.84 -7.46 -18.82
C GLY A 144 26.09 -7.31 -19.69
N ALA A 145 27.27 -7.64 -19.14
CA ALA A 145 28.52 -7.66 -19.92
C ALA A 145 28.47 -8.63 -21.12
N ASP A 146 27.46 -9.51 -21.15
CA ASP A 146 27.12 -10.48 -22.19
C ASP A 146 26.21 -9.93 -23.32
N GLY A 147 25.80 -8.66 -23.25
CA GLY A 147 24.94 -8.04 -24.27
C GLY A 147 23.44 -8.35 -24.13
N ARG A 148 23.02 -9.00 -23.03
CA ARG A 148 21.60 -9.23 -22.71
C ARG A 148 21.03 -8.05 -21.93
N GLY A 149 19.78 -7.69 -22.21
CA GLY A 149 18.99 -6.72 -21.44
C GLY A 149 17.84 -7.41 -20.72
N VAL A 150 17.56 -6.96 -19.50
CA VAL A 150 16.37 -7.42 -18.75
C VAL A 150 15.24 -6.44 -18.95
N LEU A 151 14.14 -6.90 -19.53
CA LEU A 151 12.88 -6.17 -19.68
C LEU A 151 11.89 -6.56 -18.59
N THR A 152 11.06 -5.62 -18.13
CA THR A 152 9.95 -5.93 -17.23
C THR A 152 8.72 -6.37 -18.03
N GLY A 153 8.27 -7.60 -17.84
CA GLY A 153 6.95 -8.08 -18.26
C GLY A 153 5.93 -8.01 -17.11
N TYR A 154 4.65 -8.08 -17.44
CA TYR A 154 3.54 -8.03 -16.48
C TYR A 154 2.76 -9.33 -16.46
N THR A 155 2.41 -9.78 -15.27
CA THR A 155 1.69 -11.04 -15.01
C THR A 155 0.81 -10.88 -13.77
N ASN A 156 0.09 -11.93 -13.40
CA ASN A 156 -0.70 -11.98 -12.18
C ASN A 156 0.23 -12.01 -10.96
N ILE A 157 -0.13 -11.29 -9.89
CA ILE A 157 0.67 -11.18 -8.66
C ILE A 157 1.12 -12.55 -8.12
N PRO A 158 0.26 -13.60 -8.07
CA PRO A 158 0.66 -14.92 -7.56
C PRO A 158 1.80 -15.60 -8.32
N ALA A 159 1.88 -15.38 -9.63
CA ALA A 159 2.90 -15.97 -10.50
C ALA A 159 4.13 -15.07 -10.67
N ALA A 160 4.19 -13.94 -9.98
CA ALA A 160 5.17 -12.91 -10.24
C ALA A 160 6.51 -13.13 -9.52
N GLN A 161 7.55 -12.47 -10.04
CA GLN A 161 8.85 -12.32 -9.37
C GLN A 161 8.92 -11.03 -8.54
N GLY A 162 8.04 -10.09 -8.81
CA GLY A 162 7.91 -8.85 -8.07
C GLY A 162 6.55 -8.23 -8.32
N VAL A 163 6.37 -7.00 -7.88
CA VAL A 163 5.16 -6.23 -8.13
C VAL A 163 5.51 -4.81 -8.54
N ARG A 164 4.66 -4.20 -9.36
CA ARG A 164 4.70 -2.77 -9.66
C ARG A 164 3.41 -2.12 -9.21
N CYS A 165 3.56 -1.10 -8.39
CA CYS A 165 2.49 -0.23 -7.95
C CYS A 165 2.55 1.07 -8.75
N MET A 166 1.46 1.41 -9.42
CA MET A 166 1.29 2.71 -10.08
C MET A 166 0.35 3.56 -9.25
N TRP A 167 0.92 4.51 -8.53
CA TRP A 167 0.18 5.51 -7.77
C TRP A 167 -0.40 6.55 -8.70
N VAL A 168 -1.68 6.85 -8.53
CA VAL A 168 -2.36 7.95 -9.21
C VAL A 168 -2.38 9.16 -8.28
N TYR A 169 -1.99 10.32 -8.81
CA TYR A 169 -2.05 11.58 -8.08
C TYR A 169 -2.53 12.73 -8.95
N LYS A 170 -2.86 13.84 -8.31
CA LYS A 170 -3.09 15.14 -8.97
C LYS A 170 -2.18 16.17 -8.36
N GLU A 171 -1.77 17.14 -9.13
CA GLU A 171 -0.95 18.23 -8.62
C GLU A 171 -1.87 19.33 -8.09
N GLU A 172 -1.42 20.06 -7.07
CA GLU A 172 -2.15 21.22 -6.60
C GLU A 172 -2.27 22.24 -7.76
N GLY A 173 -3.52 22.58 -8.12
CA GLY A 173 -3.82 23.49 -9.23
C GLY A 173 -3.89 22.87 -10.63
N ASP A 174 -3.50 21.60 -10.82
CA ASP A 174 -3.69 20.87 -12.09
C ASP A 174 -4.58 19.63 -11.88
N PRO A 175 -5.80 19.61 -12.45
CA PRO A 175 -6.71 18.48 -12.32
C PRO A 175 -6.27 17.24 -13.12
N THR A 176 -5.25 17.38 -13.98
CA THR A 176 -4.73 16.30 -14.83
C THR A 176 -4.17 15.18 -13.97
N PRO A 177 -4.67 13.94 -14.10
CA PRO A 177 -4.13 12.83 -13.33
C PRO A 177 -2.71 12.52 -13.80
N GLN A 178 -1.82 12.30 -12.84
CA GLN A 178 -0.44 11.90 -13.03
C GLN A 178 -0.21 10.52 -12.39
N VAL A 179 0.90 9.88 -12.74
CA VAL A 179 1.27 8.58 -12.20
C VAL A 179 2.68 8.57 -11.63
N GLN A 180 2.85 7.92 -10.48
CA GLN A 180 4.15 7.66 -9.84
C GLN A 180 4.33 6.15 -9.71
N SER A 181 5.48 5.63 -10.12
CA SER A 181 5.75 4.20 -10.05
C SER A 181 6.59 3.84 -8.84
N VAL A 182 6.20 2.75 -8.19
CA VAL A 182 6.96 2.05 -7.14
C VAL A 182 7.07 0.59 -7.55
N THR A 183 8.25 -0.02 -7.45
CA THR A 183 8.48 -1.40 -7.87
C THR A 183 9.20 -2.18 -6.78
N PHE A 184 8.77 -3.40 -6.54
CA PHE A 184 9.38 -4.30 -5.56
C PHE A 184 9.84 -5.58 -6.27
N PRO A 185 11.15 -5.73 -6.57
CA PRO A 185 11.71 -7.02 -6.95
C PRO A 185 11.83 -7.90 -5.70
N LEU A 186 11.11 -9.02 -5.68
CA LEU A 186 10.94 -9.85 -4.46
C LEU A 186 11.55 -11.26 -4.62
N ARG A 187 11.66 -11.75 -5.85
CA ARG A 187 12.24 -13.05 -6.21
C ARG A 187 13.16 -12.88 -7.43
N GLY A 188 14.02 -13.87 -7.65
CA GLY A 188 14.96 -13.90 -8.77
C GLY A 188 16.16 -12.95 -8.59
N ASP A 189 16.95 -12.79 -9.65
CA ASP A 189 18.27 -12.13 -9.61
C ASP A 189 18.26 -10.66 -9.14
N LEU A 190 17.09 -10.01 -9.20
CA LEU A 190 16.92 -8.61 -8.79
C LEU A 190 16.51 -8.46 -7.31
N ALA A 191 16.22 -9.57 -6.61
CA ALA A 191 15.87 -9.57 -5.20
C ALA A 191 17.15 -9.56 -4.34
N ALA A 192 17.44 -8.41 -3.72
CA ALA A 192 18.65 -8.22 -2.91
C ALA A 192 18.38 -7.95 -1.42
N ALA A 193 17.11 -7.76 -1.04
CA ALA A 193 16.76 -7.36 0.32
C ALA A 193 16.38 -8.57 1.19
N THR A 194 16.91 -8.61 2.41
CA THR A 194 16.65 -9.66 3.41
C THR A 194 15.57 -9.26 4.43
N THR A 195 15.40 -7.97 4.68
CA THR A 195 14.38 -7.42 5.60
C THR A 195 13.42 -6.46 4.89
N LEU A 196 12.26 -6.19 5.49
CA LEU A 196 11.35 -5.16 4.97
C LEU A 196 12.01 -3.77 4.98
N ALA A 197 12.73 -3.44 6.04
CA ALA A 197 13.46 -2.18 6.15
C ALA A 197 14.52 -2.02 5.05
N ASP A 198 15.28 -3.10 4.75
CA ASP A 198 16.25 -3.09 3.65
C ASP A 198 15.58 -2.91 2.29
N LEU A 199 14.46 -3.60 2.06
CA LEU A 199 13.72 -3.47 0.80
C LEU A 199 13.24 -2.03 0.60
N VAL A 200 12.62 -1.44 1.63
CA VAL A 200 12.16 -0.04 1.60
C VAL A 200 13.32 0.91 1.33
N ARG A 201 14.43 0.77 2.07
CA ARG A 201 15.62 1.60 1.91
C ARG A 201 16.22 1.52 0.51
N VAL A 202 16.40 0.30 -0.02
CA VAL A 202 16.94 0.08 -1.37
C VAL A 202 16.02 0.67 -2.44
N GLN A 203 14.70 0.56 -2.27
CA GLN A 203 13.76 1.16 -3.24
C GLN A 203 13.75 2.69 -3.18
N ILE A 204 13.82 3.29 -1.98
CA ILE A 204 13.92 4.75 -1.84
C ILE A 204 15.20 5.25 -2.53
N GLN A 205 16.34 4.61 -2.22
CA GLN A 205 17.63 4.96 -2.81
C GLN A 205 17.62 4.83 -4.34
N GLY A 206 17.14 3.69 -4.85
CA GLY A 206 17.06 3.45 -6.30
C GLY A 206 16.10 4.40 -7.02
N ALA A 207 15.04 4.86 -6.36
CA ALA A 207 14.12 5.84 -6.92
C ALA A 207 14.72 7.25 -6.97
N HIS A 208 15.51 7.66 -5.97
CA HIS A 208 16.28 8.90 -6.00
C HIS A 208 17.35 8.88 -7.09
N GLU A 209 18.11 7.78 -7.20
CA GLU A 209 19.15 7.62 -8.25
C GLU A 209 18.57 7.66 -9.67
N ALA A 210 17.35 7.17 -9.86
CA ALA A 210 16.63 7.26 -11.13
C ALA A 210 16.08 8.68 -11.44
N GLY A 211 16.20 9.63 -10.51
CA GLY A 211 15.64 10.97 -10.65
C GLY A 211 14.11 11.00 -10.64
N ASN A 212 13.47 9.96 -10.10
CA ASN A 212 12.00 9.85 -10.07
C ASN A 212 11.39 10.87 -9.11
N SER A 213 12.09 11.23 -8.04
CA SER A 213 11.68 12.26 -7.08
C SER A 213 12.82 12.63 -6.13
N ASN A 214 12.78 13.85 -5.60
CA ASN A 214 13.62 14.34 -4.50
C ASN A 214 12.78 14.77 -3.27
N GLY A 215 11.49 14.42 -3.24
CA GLY A 215 10.54 14.84 -2.23
C GLY A 215 10.36 13.85 -1.08
N GLU A 216 9.35 14.14 -0.27
CA GLU A 216 8.97 13.36 0.92
C GLU A 216 7.96 12.26 0.60
N GLU A 217 7.49 12.15 -0.65
CA GLU A 217 6.49 11.19 -1.04
C GLU A 217 7.02 9.76 -1.10
N LEU A 218 8.23 9.52 -1.61
CA LEU A 218 8.75 8.16 -1.74
C LEU A 218 8.93 7.46 -0.38
N PRO A 219 9.45 8.14 0.67
CA PRO A 219 9.45 7.62 2.03
C PRO A 219 8.07 7.26 2.61
N VAL A 220 6.97 7.74 2.02
CA VAL A 220 5.60 7.40 2.44
C VAL A 220 4.97 6.34 1.54
N LEU A 221 5.03 6.54 0.22
CA LEU A 221 4.40 5.68 -0.77
C LEU A 221 5.01 4.28 -0.79
N ILE A 222 6.33 4.16 -0.65
CA ILE A 222 7.02 2.86 -0.68
C ILE A 222 6.59 1.97 0.51
N PRO A 223 6.73 2.39 1.78
CA PRO A 223 6.31 1.55 2.90
C PRO A 223 4.80 1.31 2.93
N LEU A 224 3.98 2.30 2.53
CA LEU A 224 2.53 2.10 2.44
C LEU A 224 2.18 1.06 1.38
N SER A 225 2.77 1.14 0.19
CA SER A 225 2.52 0.18 -0.89
C SER A 225 2.82 -1.25 -0.45
N LEU A 226 4.01 -1.45 0.13
CA LEU A 226 4.44 -2.76 0.61
C LEU A 226 3.55 -3.25 1.75
N SER A 227 3.21 -2.39 2.69
CA SER A 227 2.37 -2.76 3.84
C SER A 227 0.94 -3.13 3.44
N LEU A 228 0.34 -2.41 2.48
CA LEU A 228 -0.99 -2.76 1.97
C LEU A 228 -1.00 -4.13 1.29
N LEU A 229 0.04 -4.43 0.51
CA LEU A 229 0.19 -5.71 -0.16
C LEU A 229 0.40 -6.84 0.85
N LEU A 230 1.35 -6.68 1.77
CA LEU A 230 1.59 -7.67 2.83
C LEU A 230 0.36 -7.91 3.68
N TYR A 231 -0.38 -6.85 4.01
CA TYR A 231 -1.60 -6.98 4.81
C TYR A 231 -2.67 -7.73 4.04
N SER A 232 -2.85 -7.44 2.75
CA SER A 232 -3.81 -8.14 1.90
C SER A 232 -3.42 -9.61 1.64
N ALA A 233 -2.13 -9.93 1.73
CA ALA A 233 -1.58 -11.29 1.59
C ALA A 233 -1.62 -12.12 2.89
N ALA A 234 -1.96 -11.50 4.03
CA ALA A 234 -2.00 -12.18 5.31
C ALA A 234 -3.06 -13.31 5.29
N GLY A 235 -2.98 -14.27 6.21
CA GLY A 235 -3.94 -15.37 6.24
C GLY A 235 -5.38 -14.94 6.58
N ASP A 236 -5.55 -13.80 7.25
CA ASP A 236 -6.83 -13.26 7.70
C ASP A 236 -6.90 -11.73 7.54
N PRO A 237 -6.80 -11.20 6.31
CA PRO A 237 -6.81 -9.77 6.08
C PRO A 237 -8.19 -9.20 6.45
N GLU A 238 -8.21 -8.03 7.09
CA GLU A 238 -9.48 -7.38 7.43
C GLU A 238 -10.10 -6.70 6.20
N ILE A 239 -10.81 -7.49 5.39
CA ILE A 239 -11.55 -7.00 4.22
C ILE A 239 -13.05 -7.20 4.46
N ASP A 240 -13.78 -6.10 4.51
CA ASP A 240 -15.24 -6.09 4.53
C ASP A 240 -15.77 -5.96 3.10
N TRP A 241 -16.58 -6.93 2.66
CA TRP A 241 -17.18 -6.97 1.33
C TRP A 241 -18.64 -6.57 1.38
N PRO A 242 -18.98 -5.26 1.22
CA PRO A 242 -20.36 -4.81 1.25
C PRO A 242 -21.19 -5.47 0.13
N PRO A 243 -22.47 -5.81 0.38
CA PRO A 243 -23.32 -6.39 -0.65
C PRO A 243 -23.41 -5.52 -1.90
N ALA A 244 -23.33 -6.15 -3.07
CA ALA A 244 -23.24 -5.45 -4.35
C ALA A 244 -24.39 -4.48 -4.63
N GLU A 245 -25.59 -4.74 -4.09
CA GLU A 245 -26.78 -3.88 -4.25
C GLU A 245 -26.70 -2.59 -3.41
N GLN A 246 -25.83 -2.56 -2.41
CA GLN A 246 -25.60 -1.38 -1.57
C GLN A 246 -24.61 -0.42 -2.22
N ILE A 247 -23.87 -0.83 -3.25
CA ILE A 247 -22.81 -0.03 -3.85
C ILE A 247 -23.34 0.75 -5.06
N SER A 248 -23.25 2.07 -5.01
CA SER A 248 -23.54 2.92 -6.17
C SER A 248 -22.32 2.97 -7.07
N ARG A 249 -22.24 2.09 -8.08
CA ARG A 249 -21.08 1.97 -8.98
C ARG A 249 -21.16 2.93 -10.18
N PRO A 250 -20.20 3.85 -10.37
CA PRO A 250 -19.98 4.54 -11.64
C PRO A 250 -19.58 3.58 -12.77
N GLN A 251 -19.69 4.03 -14.02
CA GLN A 251 -19.46 3.20 -15.21
C GLN A 251 -18.07 2.55 -15.24
N GLN A 252 -17.05 3.27 -14.77
CA GLN A 252 -15.64 2.87 -14.80
C GLN A 252 -15.34 1.65 -13.93
N ILE A 253 -16.13 1.43 -12.87
CA ILE A 253 -15.95 0.33 -11.91
C ILE A 253 -17.17 -0.59 -11.85
N ARG A 254 -17.99 -0.60 -12.91
CA ARG A 254 -19.27 -1.32 -12.94
C ARG A 254 -19.14 -2.81 -12.62
N ARG A 255 -18.04 -3.43 -13.06
CA ARG A 255 -17.75 -4.85 -12.86
C ARG A 255 -16.83 -5.14 -11.68
N ALA A 256 -16.36 -4.09 -11.00
CA ALA A 256 -15.38 -4.26 -9.94
C ALA A 256 -16.02 -4.78 -8.64
N GLU A 257 -15.33 -5.71 -8.01
CA GLU A 257 -15.52 -6.05 -6.60
C GLU A 257 -14.92 -4.94 -5.74
N ILE A 258 -15.69 -4.44 -4.78
CA ILE A 258 -15.28 -3.31 -3.94
C ILE A 258 -15.31 -3.77 -2.50
N GLY A 259 -14.14 -3.80 -1.86
CA GLY A 259 -13.96 -4.13 -0.45
C GLY A 259 -13.52 -2.91 0.35
N ASN A 260 -13.81 -2.87 1.64
CA ASN A 260 -13.23 -1.91 2.58
C ASN A 260 -12.12 -2.61 3.36
N LEU A 261 -10.91 -2.06 3.32
CA LEU A 261 -9.72 -2.62 3.96
C LEU A 261 -9.42 -1.89 5.28
N GLY A 262 -9.31 -2.66 6.37
CA GLY A 262 -8.93 -2.14 7.68
C GLY A 262 -9.97 -1.23 8.33
N TRP A 263 -11.24 -1.32 7.95
CA TRP A 263 -12.30 -0.40 8.37
C TRP A 263 -12.64 -0.50 9.86
N ARG A 264 -12.68 -1.71 10.43
CA ARG A 264 -12.89 -1.94 11.87
C ARG A 264 -11.67 -1.50 12.66
N THR A 265 -10.47 -1.82 12.18
CA THR A 265 -9.22 -1.33 12.78
C THR A 265 -9.19 0.20 12.81
N GLY A 266 -9.47 0.85 11.68
CA GLY A 266 -9.55 2.30 11.57
C GLY A 266 -10.61 2.90 12.49
N ALA A 267 -11.80 2.28 12.57
CA ALA A 267 -12.85 2.71 13.49
C ALA A 267 -12.42 2.61 14.97
N ALA A 268 -11.72 1.54 15.35
CA ALA A 268 -11.16 1.39 16.69
C ALA A 268 -10.12 2.48 16.98
N LEU A 269 -9.22 2.76 16.03
CA LEU A 269 -8.22 3.84 16.17
C LEU A 269 -8.88 5.23 16.34
N ARG A 270 -9.93 5.53 15.56
CA ARG A 270 -10.71 6.77 15.74
C ARG A 270 -11.38 6.84 17.11
N GLN A 271 -11.93 5.73 17.58
CA GLN A 271 -12.57 5.67 18.90
C GLN A 271 -11.55 5.96 20.01
N TYR A 272 -10.36 5.37 19.93
CA TYR A 272 -9.29 5.63 20.89
C TYR A 272 -8.84 7.09 20.90
N ARG A 273 -8.68 7.72 19.73
CA ARG A 273 -8.30 9.15 19.64
C ARG A 273 -9.35 10.08 20.22
N ARG A 274 -10.64 9.81 19.99
CA ARG A 274 -11.75 10.61 20.57
C ARG A 274 -11.75 10.54 22.10
N GLN A 275 -11.60 9.34 22.64
CA GLN A 275 -11.47 9.15 24.09
C GLN A 275 -10.22 9.85 24.64
N ALA A 276 -9.16 9.94 23.83
CA ALA A 276 -7.95 10.64 24.22
C ALA A 276 -8.12 12.17 24.29
N GLY A 277 -8.76 12.76 23.29
CA GLY A 277 -8.99 14.20 23.21
C GLY A 277 -10.01 14.77 24.21
N GLU A 278 -10.94 13.95 24.69
CA GLU A 278 -11.95 14.37 25.68
C GLU A 278 -11.41 14.46 27.12
N ARG A 279 -10.20 13.96 27.40
CA ARG A 279 -9.65 13.81 28.76
C ARG A 279 -8.23 14.34 28.92
N THR A 280 -7.89 15.45 28.27
CA THR A 280 -6.69 16.25 28.58
C THR A 280 -6.86 17.02 29.91
N GLY A 281 -7.11 16.29 30.99
CA GLY A 281 -7.05 16.77 32.37
C GLY A 281 -5.82 16.17 33.05
N ASP A 282 -5.14 16.96 33.87
CA ASP A 282 -3.86 16.66 34.54
C ASP A 282 -3.66 15.18 34.89
N VAL A 283 -2.67 14.56 34.25
CA VAL A 283 -2.20 13.22 34.62
C VAL A 283 -1.38 13.39 35.90
N GLY A 284 -2.00 13.13 37.05
CA GLY A 284 -1.28 12.99 38.32
C GLY A 284 -0.24 11.88 38.20
N ILE A 285 1.03 12.25 38.02
CA ILE A 285 2.15 11.32 37.96
C ILE A 285 2.40 10.80 39.39
N ALA A 286 1.70 9.72 39.76
CA ALA A 286 1.93 8.99 40.99
C ALA A 286 2.52 7.60 40.66
N GLY A 287 3.83 7.44 40.88
CA GLY A 287 4.52 6.16 40.96
C GLY A 287 5.02 5.58 39.63
N TRP A 288 5.90 4.58 39.74
CA TRP A 288 6.72 3.88 38.73
C TRP A 288 6.01 3.25 37.51
N ARG A 289 4.79 3.67 37.17
CA ARG A 289 4.04 3.19 36.00
C ARG A 289 4.30 4.12 34.82
N LEU A 290 4.64 3.53 33.66
CA LEU A 290 4.72 4.27 32.40
C LEU A 290 3.39 4.97 32.14
N PRO A 291 3.38 6.26 31.74
CA PRO A 291 2.16 6.96 31.37
C PRO A 291 1.35 6.18 30.32
N PRO A 292 0.02 6.36 30.28
CA PRO A 292 -0.81 5.83 29.20
C PRO A 292 -0.24 6.27 27.84
N HIS A 293 0.04 5.32 26.96
CA HIS A 293 0.62 5.58 25.64
C HIS A 293 0.13 4.57 24.61
N ILE A 294 0.33 4.88 23.33
CA ILE A 294 0.02 3.95 22.23
C ILE A 294 1.30 3.20 21.86
N ARG A 295 1.27 1.86 21.98
CA ARG A 295 2.28 1.01 21.34
C ARG A 295 2.06 1.07 19.83
N ILE A 296 3.11 1.47 19.11
CA ILE A 296 3.08 1.60 17.65
C ILE A 296 2.84 0.23 17.00
N ALA A 297 2.16 0.24 15.85
CA ALA A 297 2.00 -0.94 15.03
C ALA A 297 3.35 -1.52 14.60
N HIS A 298 3.40 -2.83 14.38
CA HIS A 298 4.61 -3.50 13.92
C HIS A 298 4.30 -4.80 13.19
N TRP A 299 5.20 -5.16 12.29
CA TRP A 299 5.18 -6.45 11.63
C TRP A 299 5.91 -7.49 12.46
N HIS A 300 5.41 -8.71 12.43
CA HIS A 300 6.03 -9.85 13.11
C HIS A 300 6.06 -11.04 12.16
N ARG A 301 7.20 -11.73 12.12
CA ARG A 301 7.34 -12.98 11.38
C ARG A 301 6.89 -14.13 12.26
N VAL A 302 5.92 -14.91 11.79
CA VAL A 302 5.33 -16.03 12.54
C VAL A 302 5.43 -17.32 11.74
N ARG A 303 5.62 -18.43 12.45
CA ARG A 303 5.60 -19.78 11.88
C ARG A 303 4.17 -20.30 11.81
N VAL A 304 3.66 -20.59 10.62
CA VAL A 304 2.29 -21.07 10.38
C VAL A 304 2.35 -22.48 9.78
N ALA A 305 1.54 -23.41 10.29
CA ALA A 305 1.45 -24.75 9.72
C ALA A 305 0.74 -24.71 8.36
N GLU A 306 1.16 -25.57 7.44
CA GLU A 306 0.54 -25.70 6.12
C GLU A 306 -0.92 -26.15 6.23
N ARG A 307 -1.74 -25.67 5.28
CA ARG A 307 -3.16 -25.96 5.20
C ARG A 307 -3.54 -26.46 3.81
N ASP A 308 -4.54 -27.32 3.74
CA ASP A 308 -5.17 -27.70 2.48
C ASP A 308 -6.04 -26.56 1.90
N GLU A 309 -6.55 -26.76 0.69
CA GLU A 309 -7.47 -25.83 0.01
C GLU A 309 -8.78 -25.59 0.78
N SER A 310 -9.14 -26.50 1.68
CA SER A 310 -10.31 -26.38 2.57
C SER A 310 -9.98 -25.65 3.88
N GLY A 311 -8.73 -25.23 4.07
CA GLY A 311 -8.24 -24.54 5.27
C GLY A 311 -7.93 -25.44 6.45
N ASN A 312 -7.97 -26.77 6.32
CA ASN A 312 -7.59 -27.69 7.38
C ASN A 312 -6.08 -27.76 7.51
N VAL A 313 -5.59 -27.87 8.75
CA VAL A 313 -4.15 -28.00 9.02
C VAL A 313 -3.67 -29.38 8.56
N THR A 314 -2.79 -29.41 7.57
CA THR A 314 -2.19 -30.64 7.03
C THR A 314 -0.73 -30.81 7.47
N GLY A 315 -0.06 -29.71 7.79
CA GLY A 315 1.33 -29.70 8.24
C GLY A 315 1.51 -29.57 9.75
N ASN A 316 2.77 -29.60 10.18
CA ASN A 316 3.18 -29.46 11.58
C ASN A 316 4.22 -28.33 11.74
N ARG A 317 4.02 -27.42 12.71
CA ARG A 317 4.96 -26.33 13.03
C ARG A 317 6.34 -26.81 13.47
N LEU A 318 6.53 -28.08 13.81
CA LEU A 318 7.83 -28.66 14.17
C LEU A 318 8.49 -29.44 13.02
N GLY A 319 7.82 -29.55 11.87
CA GLY A 319 8.31 -30.27 10.70
C GLY A 319 9.28 -29.47 9.82
N ALA A 320 9.33 -29.77 8.52
CA ALA A 320 10.17 -29.09 7.54
C ALA A 320 9.53 -27.80 6.98
N GLU A 321 10.33 -26.76 6.81
CA GLU A 321 9.91 -25.50 6.16
C GLU A 321 9.52 -25.74 4.70
N GLY A 322 8.41 -25.14 4.26
CA GLY A 322 7.88 -25.26 2.89
C GLY A 322 7.17 -26.59 2.59
N ILE A 323 7.03 -27.47 3.59
CA ILE A 323 6.29 -28.75 3.47
C ILE A 323 5.27 -28.87 4.61
N ASP A 324 5.73 -28.68 5.85
CA ASP A 324 4.90 -28.81 7.05
C ASP A 324 4.47 -27.44 7.60
N TRP A 325 5.26 -26.41 7.34
CA TRP A 325 5.01 -25.05 7.79
C TRP A 325 5.75 -24.04 6.93
N HIS A 326 5.30 -22.79 6.92
CA HIS A 326 5.96 -21.66 6.30
C HIS A 326 5.95 -20.43 7.21
N TYR A 327 6.69 -19.40 6.82
CA TYR A 327 6.63 -18.13 7.51
C TYR A 327 5.51 -17.24 6.97
N GLU A 328 4.95 -16.41 7.84
CA GLU A 328 3.98 -15.40 7.46
C GLU A 328 4.31 -14.10 8.19
N LEU A 329 4.07 -12.98 7.52
CA LEU A 329 4.13 -11.66 8.14
C LEU A 329 2.74 -11.30 8.66
N ARG A 330 2.65 -11.07 9.96
CA ARG A 330 1.43 -10.58 10.61
C ARG A 330 1.63 -9.17 11.10
N TRP A 331 0.62 -8.35 10.84
CA TRP A 331 0.60 -6.98 11.32
C TRP A 331 -0.12 -6.92 12.66
N TYR A 332 0.53 -6.35 13.66
CA TYR A 332 -0.06 -6.07 14.96
C TYR A 332 -0.47 -4.60 15.02
N PRO A 333 -1.76 -4.30 15.25
CA PRO A 333 -2.27 -2.93 15.24
C PRO A 333 -1.72 -2.09 16.41
N PRO A 334 -1.80 -0.75 16.31
CA PRO A 334 -1.51 0.12 17.44
C PRO A 334 -2.41 -0.25 18.63
N THR A 335 -1.80 -0.43 19.79
CA THR A 335 -2.50 -0.89 21.00
C THR A 335 -2.29 0.10 22.14
N PRO A 336 -3.35 0.62 22.78
CA PRO A 336 -3.21 1.39 24.01
C PRO A 336 -2.57 0.55 25.13
N VAL A 337 -1.60 1.12 25.82
CA VAL A 337 -0.92 0.50 26.97
C VAL A 337 -1.14 1.38 28.19
N ASN A 338 -1.44 0.76 29.34
CA ASN A 338 -1.74 1.41 30.61
C ASN A 338 -2.96 2.37 30.55
N ALA A 339 -3.88 2.15 29.62
CA ALA A 339 -5.13 2.93 29.49
C ALA A 339 -6.26 2.41 30.41
N ASP A 340 -5.91 1.88 31.58
CA ASP A 340 -6.91 1.42 32.56
C ASP A 340 -7.66 2.63 33.15
N GLY A 341 -8.98 2.49 33.35
CA GLY A 341 -9.81 3.55 33.95
C GLY A 341 -10.20 4.68 33.00
N GLY A 342 -9.99 4.52 31.69
CA GLY A 342 -10.40 5.50 30.68
C GLY A 342 -9.46 6.72 30.61
N ILE A 343 -8.20 6.56 30.98
CA ILE A 343 -7.21 7.61 30.74
C ILE A 343 -6.73 7.48 29.29
N ALA A 344 -6.88 8.58 28.57
CA ALA A 344 -6.34 8.83 27.24
C ALA A 344 -4.86 8.41 27.13
N PRO A 345 -4.48 7.47 26.25
CA PRO A 345 -3.06 7.31 25.92
C PRO A 345 -2.58 8.60 25.25
N ALA A 346 -1.44 9.13 25.68
CA ALA A 346 -0.81 10.27 25.01
C ALA A 346 -0.47 9.86 23.57
N VAL A 347 -1.22 10.40 22.60
CA VAL A 347 -0.83 10.38 21.19
C VAL A 347 0.29 11.41 21.10
N ARG A 348 1.54 10.98 20.89
CA ARG A 348 2.56 11.95 20.47
C ARG A 348 2.13 12.44 19.09
N ASP A 349 1.73 13.70 19.01
CA ASP A 349 1.59 14.41 17.73
C ASP A 349 2.92 14.28 16.99
N LEU A 350 2.91 13.47 15.93
CA LEU A 350 3.99 13.41 14.96
C LEU A 350 3.67 14.45 13.87
N ASN A 351 3.64 15.73 14.27
CA ASN A 351 3.75 16.80 13.31
C ASN A 351 5.22 16.98 12.91
N LEU A 352 5.43 16.95 11.60
CA LEU A 352 6.57 17.49 10.85
C LEU A 352 7.21 18.68 11.57
N GLY A 353 8.53 18.65 11.75
CA GLY A 353 9.29 19.80 12.23
C GLY A 353 10.32 19.47 13.32
N ARG A 354 11.41 18.82 12.94
CA ARG A 354 12.71 19.22 13.49
C ARG A 354 13.51 19.85 12.37
N SER A 355 13.30 21.15 12.21
CA SER A 355 14.34 22.05 11.78
C SER A 355 15.55 21.84 12.70
N CYS A 356 16.59 21.21 12.18
CA CYS A 356 17.93 21.44 12.70
C CYS A 356 18.30 22.87 12.29
N SER A 357 18.16 23.82 13.22
CA SER A 357 18.96 25.04 13.21
C SER A 357 20.08 24.90 14.23
N PRO A 358 21.28 25.44 13.93
CA PRO A 358 22.53 25.05 14.54
C PRO A 358 22.63 25.51 16.00
N ILE A 359 23.27 24.69 16.82
CA ILE A 359 23.74 25.08 18.14
C ILE A 359 24.81 26.16 17.91
N ASN A 360 24.53 27.37 18.40
CA ASN A 360 25.54 28.42 18.55
C ASN A 360 26.53 27.98 19.63
N ASP A 361 27.73 27.57 19.22
CA ASP A 361 28.91 27.55 20.07
C ASP A 361 29.35 29.00 20.31
N ALA A 362 28.79 29.61 21.35
CA ALA A 362 29.34 30.79 21.98
C ALA A 362 28.83 30.86 23.42
N ASN A 363 29.56 30.23 24.34
CA ASN A 363 29.87 30.74 25.69
C ASN A 363 30.46 29.62 26.56
N LEU A 364 31.75 29.38 26.37
CA LEU A 364 32.65 28.90 27.41
C LEU A 364 33.89 29.80 27.40
N ARG A 365 33.85 30.84 28.23
CA ARG A 365 35.01 31.43 28.89
C ARG A 365 34.71 31.48 30.37
#